data_AF-A0A850ZIR8-F1
#
_entry.id   AF-A0A850ZIR8-F1
#
_cell.length_a   1.000
_cell.length_b   1.000
_cell.length_c   1.000
_cell.angle_alpha   90.00
_cell.angle_beta   90.00
_cell.angle_gamma   90.00
#
_symmetry.space_group_name_H-M   'P 1'
#
loop_
_entity.id
_entity.type
_entity.pdbx_description
1 polymer ?
#
loop_
_entity_poly.entity_id
_entity_poly.type
_entity_poly.pdbx_seq_one_letter_code
_entity_poly.pdbx_strand_id
1 'polypeptide(L)' 'GLVAVAGADPHGSDPALYAARCPHLRPPGWRLGEPLDLGFLGRWWLLEAALRDSDINEEEFGHLPEPLRRL' A
#
# COMPACT_ATOMS: atom_id res chain seq x y z
N GLY A 1 16.87 2.14 -8.63
CA GLY A 1 17.50 2.05 -7.29
C GLY A 1 17.39 0.62 -6.79
N LEU A 2 18.28 0.20 -5.89
CA LEU A 2 18.23 -1.16 -5.30
C LEU A 2 17.06 -1.33 -4.33
N VAL A 3 16.80 -0.31 -3.50
CA VAL A 3 15.73 -0.26 -2.49
C VAL A 3 14.93 1.03 -2.66
N ALA A 4 13.62 0.96 -2.40
CA ALA A 4 12.70 2.09 -2.29
C ALA A 4 11.69 1.86 -1.15
N VAL A 5 11.11 2.94 -0.64
CA VAL A 5 10.02 2.89 0.37
C VAL A 5 8.91 3.80 -0.13
N ALA A 6 7.68 3.29 -0.15
CA ALA A 6 6.47 4.08 -0.36
C ALA A 6 5.85 4.41 1.00
N GLY A 7 5.35 5.62 1.16
CA GLY A 7 4.68 6.07 2.39
C GLY A 7 3.61 7.10 2.09
N ALA A 8 2.63 7.22 2.98
CA ALA A 8 1.56 8.21 2.86
C ALA A 8 2.03 9.58 3.36
N ASP A 9 1.67 10.64 2.63
CA ASP A 9 1.76 12.00 3.15
C ASP A 9 0.48 12.33 3.94
N PRO A 10 0.57 12.78 5.20
CA PRO A 10 -0.59 13.09 6.04
C PRO A 10 -1.46 14.23 5.50
N HIS A 11 -0.93 15.05 4.59
CA HIS A 11 -1.67 16.15 3.97
C HIS A 11 -2.17 15.82 2.56
N GLY A 12 -1.95 14.60 2.09
CA GLY A 12 -2.43 14.13 0.78
C GLY A 12 -1.92 15.00 -0.37
N SER A 13 -2.81 15.30 -1.32
CA SER A 13 -2.48 16.00 -2.57
C SER A 13 -2.74 17.52 -2.53
N ASP A 14 -3.03 18.12 -1.37
CA ASP A 14 -3.22 19.56 -1.26
C ASP A 14 -1.94 20.25 -0.73
N PRO A 15 -1.00 20.62 -1.63
CA PRO A 15 0.23 21.28 -1.24
C PRO A 15 0.01 22.73 -0.82
N ALA A 16 -1.19 23.30 -1.00
CA ALA A 16 -1.45 24.70 -0.66
C ALA A 16 -1.68 24.90 0.85
N LEU A 17 -2.00 23.83 1.59
CA LEU A 17 -2.13 23.88 3.04
C LEU A 17 -0.83 24.31 3.71
N TYR A 18 -0.93 25.31 4.59
CA TYR A 18 0.23 25.79 5.36
C TYR A 18 0.90 24.66 6.15
N ALA A 19 0.08 23.75 6.72
CA ALA A 19 0.57 22.58 7.45
C ALA A 19 1.51 21.68 6.62
N ALA A 20 1.21 21.50 5.33
CA ALA A 20 2.04 20.69 4.40
C ALA A 20 3.37 21.36 4.03
N ARG A 21 3.42 22.70 4.05
CA ARG A 21 4.57 23.48 3.60
C ARG A 21 5.51 23.89 4.72
N CYS A 22 4.98 24.11 5.93
CA CYS A 22 5.72 24.65 7.05
C CYS A 22 6.78 23.66 7.56
N PRO A 23 8.09 23.98 7.47
CA PRO A 23 9.16 23.07 7.92
C PRO A 23 9.09 22.72 9.40
N HIS A 24 8.53 23.60 10.23
CA HIS A 24 8.36 23.39 11.66
C HIS A 24 7.19 22.47 12.02
N LEU A 25 6.27 22.24 11.08
CA LEU A 25 5.15 21.32 11.24
C LEU A 25 5.45 19.95 10.60
N ARG A 26 6.57 19.81 9.88
CA ARG A 26 6.94 18.54 9.27
C ARG A 26 7.28 17.51 10.34
N PRO A 27 6.78 16.27 10.21
CA PRO A 27 7.20 15.20 11.08
C PRO A 27 8.72 14.99 10.93
N PRO A 28 9.42 14.58 12.00
CA PRO A 28 10.81 14.13 11.92
C PRO A 28 10.98 13.08 10.80
N GLY A 29 12.15 13.05 10.14
CA GLY A 29 12.38 12.14 9.00
C GLY A 29 12.22 10.64 9.30
N TRP A 30 12.23 10.24 10.58
CA TRP A 30 11.94 8.87 11.03
C TRP A 30 10.46 8.62 11.37
N ARG A 31 9.64 9.69 11.41
CA ARG A 31 8.17 9.69 11.53
C ARG A 31 7.48 9.93 10.18
N LEU A 32 8.17 9.70 9.07
CA LEU A 32 7.47 9.35 7.82
C LEU A 32 6.48 8.25 8.23
N GLY A 33 5.19 8.42 7.95
CA GLY A 33 4.11 7.61 8.51
C GLY A 33 4.26 6.11 8.23
N GLU A 34 3.23 5.32 8.52
CA GLU A 34 3.31 3.88 8.25
C GLU A 34 3.70 3.62 6.78
N PRO A 35 4.75 2.83 6.53
CA PRO A 35 5.19 2.54 5.18
C PRO A 35 4.09 1.77 4.45
N LEU A 36 3.77 2.21 3.25
CA LEU A 36 2.79 1.58 2.38
C LEU A 36 3.37 0.38 1.64
N ASP A 37 4.65 0.47 1.22
CA ASP A 37 5.31 -0.62 0.51
C ASP A 37 6.84 -0.49 0.55
N LEU A 38 7.52 -1.61 0.36
CA LEU A 38 8.96 -1.73 0.19
C LEU A 38 9.25 -2.20 -1.24
N GLY A 39 10.06 -1.40 -1.94
CA GLY A 39 10.54 -1.70 -3.26
C GLY A 39 11.94 -2.33 -3.19
N PHE A 40 12.14 -3.49 -3.82
CA PHE A 40 13.46 -4.10 -3.99
C PHE A 40 13.65 -4.59 -5.41
N LEU A 41 14.79 -4.23 -6.03
CA LEU A 41 15.11 -4.60 -7.41
C LEU A 41 13.99 -4.29 -8.43
N GLY A 42 13.30 -3.17 -8.22
CA GLY A 42 12.22 -2.72 -9.12
C GLY A 42 10.87 -3.42 -8.90
N ARG A 43 10.71 -4.22 -7.85
CA ARG A 43 9.43 -4.85 -7.47
C ARG A 43 8.92 -4.31 -6.15
N TRP A 44 7.62 -4.15 -6.05
CA TRP A 44 6.90 -3.70 -4.85
C TRP A 44 6.31 -4.92 -4.14
N TRP A 45 6.74 -5.19 -2.91
CA TRP A 45 6.45 -6.47 -2.25
C TRP A 45 5.01 -6.57 -1.75
N LEU A 46 4.51 -5.54 -1.07
CA LEU A 46 3.15 -5.55 -0.53
C LEU A 46 2.11 -5.43 -1.65
N LEU A 47 2.37 -4.60 -2.66
CA LEU A 47 1.51 -4.48 -3.82
C LEU A 47 1.42 -5.79 -4.61
N GLU A 48 2.55 -6.47 -4.83
CA GLU A 48 2.56 -7.76 -5.52
C GLU A 48 1.78 -8.83 -4.74
N ALA A 49 1.92 -8.85 -3.41
CA ALA A 49 1.14 -9.75 -2.56
C ALA A 49 -0.37 -9.40 -2.59
N ALA A 50 -0.72 -8.13 -2.61
CA ALA A 50 -2.12 -7.68 -2.64
C ALA A 50 -2.81 -7.90 -3.99
N LEU A 51 -2.04 -7.87 -5.09
CA LEU A 51 -2.55 -8.14 -6.44
C LEU A 51 -2.55 -9.64 -6.79
N ARG A 52 -2.03 -10.48 -5.91
CA ARG A 52 -2.11 -11.93 -6.07
C ARG A 52 -3.56 -12.36 -6.00
N ASP A 53 -4.00 -13.08 -7.02
CA ASP A 53 -5.36 -13.63 -7.13
C ASP A 53 -6.46 -12.55 -7.06
N SER A 54 -6.15 -11.32 -7.50
CA SER A 54 -7.07 -10.17 -7.41
C SER A 54 -8.34 -10.29 -8.27
N ASP A 55 -8.35 -11.23 -9.22
CA ASP A 55 -9.50 -11.59 -10.04
C ASP A 55 -10.38 -12.66 -9.41
N ILE A 56 -9.94 -13.30 -8.32
CA ILE A 56 -10.70 -14.29 -7.58
C ILE A 56 -11.59 -13.60 -6.54
N ASN A 57 -12.90 -13.84 -6.63
CA ASN A 57 -13.85 -13.48 -5.59
C ASN A 57 -14.30 -14.73 -4.82
N GLU A 58 -13.67 -15.00 -3.67
CA GLU A 58 -13.96 -16.17 -2.82
C GLU A 58 -15.44 -16.27 -2.40
N GLU A 59 -16.13 -15.13 -2.27
CA GLU A 59 -17.56 -15.11 -1.92
C GLU A 59 -18.43 -15.79 -2.98
N GLU A 60 -18.02 -15.75 -4.24
CA GLU A 60 -18.73 -16.41 -5.34
C GLU A 60 -18.76 -17.93 -5.14
N PHE A 61 -17.71 -18.54 -4.60
CA PHE A 61 -17.61 -20.00 -4.48
C PHE A 61 -18.28 -20.55 -3.21
N GLY A 62 -18.69 -19.70 -2.27
CA GLY A 62 -19.23 -20.12 -0.97
C GLY A 62 -20.47 -21.03 -1.03
N HIS A 63 -21.26 -20.92 -2.09
CA HIS A 63 -22.47 -21.72 -2.29
C HIS A 63 -22.23 -23.09 -2.95
N LEU A 64 -21.02 -23.35 -3.46
CA LEU A 64 -20.68 -24.61 -4.12
C LEU A 64 -20.47 -25.76 -3.10
N PRO A 65 -20.67 -27.02 -3.50
CA PRO A 65 -20.24 -28.19 -2.73
C PRO A 65 -18.74 -28.15 -2.41
N GLU A 66 -18.32 -28.68 -1.26
CA GLU A 66 -16.92 -28.62 -0.78
C GLU A 66 -15.85 -29.00 -1.83
N PRO A 67 -16.05 -30.05 -2.66
CA PRO A 67 -15.07 -30.42 -3.69
C PRO A 67 -14.85 -29.36 -4.78
N LEU A 68 -15.79 -28.43 -4.97
CA LEU A 68 -15.76 -27.41 -6.01
C LEU A 68 -15.33 -26.03 -5.49
N ARG A 69 -15.12 -25.85 -4.18
CA ARG A 69 -14.73 -24.56 -3.58
C ARG A 69 -13.23 -24.22 -3.72
N ARG A 70 -12.41 -25.17 -4.17
CA ARG A 70 -10.93 -25.06 -4.17
C ARG A 70 -10.29 -25.54 -5.48
N LEU A 71 -11.09 -25.64 -6.55
CA LEU A 71 -10.62 -25.92 -7.91
C LEU A 71 -10.16 -24.62 -8.56
#